data_AF-A0A485AR42-F1
#
_entry.id   AF-A0A485AR42-F1
#
_cell.length_a   1.000
_cell.length_b   1.000
_cell.length_c   1.000
_cell.angle_alpha   90.00
_cell.angle_beta   90.00
_cell.angle_gamma   90.00
#
_symmetry.space_group_name_H-M   'P 1'
#
loop_
_entity.id
_entity.type
_entity.pdbx_description
1 polymer ?
#
loop_
_entity_poly.entity_id
_entity_poly.type
_entity_poly.pdbx_seq_one_letter_code
_entity_poly.pdbx_strand_id
1 'polypeptide(L)'
;MGTGGRPVRFYDTERRNFLGSLFSEGGLPFRLLKESNSRFQSMFSLILNQYAQAQSANISTFALVHAAVEKSFLPVVFKEDTSVELISRMAEQLVSLVQIYDLSNHTEPVKELDRVHPKWRDSFPVPLDDDTGTSFLNGLLRTASTESKPRLQKNRTTLCQFLWSENHPEALQSLISLPEELSFSIDSEPSTTRFELAIYEDGNEIARPGGLPMQR
;
A
#
# COMPACT_ATOMS: atom_id res chain seq x y z
N MET A 1 30.75 23.96 25.91
CA MET A 1 29.98 24.41 24.73
C MET A 1 30.13 23.35 23.66
N GLY A 2 29.10 22.54 23.42
CA GLY A 2 29.13 21.46 22.43
C GLY A 2 28.13 21.73 21.33
N THR A 3 28.59 21.86 20.09
CA THR A 3 27.75 21.87 18.89
C THR A 3 28.03 20.57 18.15
N GLY A 4 27.17 19.56 18.36
CA GLY A 4 27.22 18.30 17.63
C GLY A 4 26.69 18.48 16.21
N GLY A 5 27.59 18.50 15.22
CA GLY A 5 27.23 18.38 13.82
C GLY A 5 26.75 16.95 13.53
N ARG A 6 25.54 16.81 12.98
CA ARG A 6 25.08 15.56 12.38
C ARG A 6 25.32 15.61 10.87
N PRO A 7 25.80 14.51 10.25
CA PRO A 7 26.08 14.49 8.82
C PRO A 7 24.77 14.48 8.03
N VAL A 8 24.65 15.42 7.10
CA VAL A 8 23.62 15.46 6.07
C VAL A 8 23.92 14.32 5.10
N ARG A 9 23.00 13.36 4.99
CA ARG A 9 23.08 12.29 3.98
C ARG A 9 22.54 12.83 2.67
N PHE A 10 23.44 13.03 1.71
CA PHE A 10 23.08 13.35 0.34
C PHE A 10 22.75 12.03 -0.39
N TYR A 11 21.50 11.88 -0.82
CA TYR A 11 21.15 10.89 -1.83
C TYR A 11 21.30 11.55 -3.19
N ASP A 12 22.33 11.11 -3.90
CA ASP A 12 22.71 11.59 -5.23
C ASP A 12 21.74 11.02 -6.28
N THR A 13 21.01 11.90 -6.95
CA THR A 13 20.44 11.71 -8.28
C THR A 13 19.89 13.05 -8.77
N GLU A 14 20.56 13.60 -9.78
CA GLU A 14 20.46 14.99 -10.28
C GLU A 14 19.16 15.37 -11.02
N ARG A 15 17.98 14.99 -10.52
CA ARG A 15 16.73 15.64 -10.92
C ARG A 15 15.85 15.95 -9.72
N ARG A 16 16.17 17.09 -9.08
CA ARG A 16 15.22 17.88 -8.28
C ARG A 16 14.51 17.08 -7.19
N ASN A 17 15.30 16.61 -6.22
CA ASN A 17 14.86 16.18 -4.89
C ASN A 17 14.30 17.35 -4.06
N PHE A 18 13.31 18.07 -4.57
CA PHE A 18 12.62 19.13 -3.82
C PHE A 18 11.74 18.56 -2.71
N LEU A 19 11.26 17.32 -2.82
CA LEU A 19 10.46 16.69 -1.78
C LEU A 19 11.32 16.14 -0.64
N GLY A 20 12.48 15.55 -0.93
CA GLY A 20 13.42 15.16 0.13
C GLY A 20 13.83 16.37 0.99
N SER A 21 14.15 17.50 0.35
CA SER A 21 14.46 18.75 1.04
C SER A 21 13.24 19.52 1.55
N LEU A 22 12.05 19.47 0.92
CA LEU A 22 10.82 20.01 1.53
C LEU A 22 10.43 19.19 2.75
N PHE A 23 10.60 17.88 2.76
CA PHE A 23 10.25 17.03 3.90
C PHE A 23 11.25 17.16 5.05
N SER A 24 12.55 17.33 4.73
CA SER A 24 13.59 17.51 5.75
C SER A 24 13.80 18.97 6.20
N GLU A 25 13.60 19.97 5.34
CA GLU A 25 13.85 21.39 5.63
C GLU A 25 12.58 22.27 5.66
N GLY A 26 11.48 21.87 5.01
CA GLY A 26 10.26 22.68 4.85
C GLY A 26 8.95 22.09 5.40
N GLY A 27 8.98 20.86 5.90
CA GLY A 27 7.83 20.03 6.21
C GLY A 27 6.91 19.77 4.99
N LEU A 28 6.49 18.51 4.82
CA LEU A 28 5.11 18.29 4.38
C LEU A 28 4.28 19.14 5.35
N PRO A 29 3.41 20.05 4.91
CA PRO A 29 2.68 20.87 5.85
C PRO A 29 1.67 19.95 6.54
N PHE A 30 2.13 19.19 7.52
CA PHE A 30 1.35 18.33 8.39
C PHE A 30 0.32 19.16 9.13
N ARG A 31 0.63 20.44 9.37
CA ARG A 31 -0.35 21.44 9.78
C ARG A 31 -1.47 21.59 8.75
N LEU A 32 -1.18 21.69 7.45
CA LEU A 32 -2.19 21.69 6.41
C LEU A 32 -2.91 20.33 6.31
N LEU A 33 -2.23 19.19 6.44
CA LEU A 33 -2.90 17.88 6.52
C LEU A 33 -3.84 17.79 7.73
N LYS A 34 -3.46 18.38 8.87
CA LYS A 34 -4.28 18.45 10.08
C LYS A 34 -5.47 19.40 9.93
N GLU A 35 -5.25 20.56 9.33
CA GLU A 35 -6.28 21.58 9.06
C GLU A 35 -7.27 21.12 7.98
N SER A 36 -6.78 20.34 7.01
CA SER A 36 -7.56 19.77 5.91
C SER A 36 -7.79 18.27 6.06
N ASN A 37 -7.67 17.73 7.28
CA ASN A 37 -7.72 16.29 7.57
C ASN A 37 -8.97 15.63 6.99
N SER A 38 -10.13 16.30 7.08
CA SER A 38 -11.37 15.80 6.49
C SER A 38 -11.31 15.72 4.96
N ARG A 39 -10.65 16.66 4.28
CA ARG A 39 -10.51 16.69 2.82
C ARG A 39 -9.50 15.65 2.33
N PHE A 40 -8.38 15.51 3.04
CA PHE A 40 -7.38 14.47 2.78
C PHE A 40 -7.96 13.08 3.00
N GLN A 41 -8.61 12.84 4.14
CA GLN A 41 -9.30 11.58 4.39
C GLN A 41 -10.35 11.30 3.33
N SER A 42 -11.17 12.29 2.92
CA SER A 42 -12.17 12.10 1.86
C SER A 42 -11.54 11.77 0.50
N MET A 43 -10.42 12.40 0.16
CA MET A 43 -9.67 12.11 -1.07
C MET A 43 -9.07 10.70 -1.04
N PHE A 44 -8.48 10.28 0.07
CA PHE A 44 -8.03 8.91 0.25
C PHE A 44 -9.19 7.91 0.23
N SER A 45 -10.34 8.21 0.85
CA SER A 45 -11.54 7.37 0.75
C SER A 45 -11.94 7.16 -0.71
N LEU A 46 -11.94 8.22 -1.52
CA LEU A 46 -12.26 8.15 -2.94
C LEU A 46 -11.26 7.29 -3.73
N ILE A 47 -9.96 7.43 -3.46
CA ILE A 47 -8.91 6.63 -4.09
C ILE A 47 -9.04 5.17 -3.69
N LEU A 48 -9.12 4.89 -2.39
CA LEU A 48 -9.18 3.54 -1.83
C LEU A 48 -10.45 2.80 -2.28
N ASN A 49 -11.58 3.50 -2.38
CA ASN A 49 -12.81 2.94 -2.95
C ASN A 49 -12.63 2.60 -4.43
N GLN A 50 -11.89 3.35 -5.23
CA GLN A 50 -11.71 3.04 -6.66
C GLN A 50 -10.53 2.11 -6.96
N TYR A 51 -9.62 1.93 -6.00
CA TYR A 51 -8.33 1.26 -6.19
C TYR A 51 -8.46 -0.12 -6.84
N ALA A 52 -9.23 -1.05 -6.26
CA ALA A 52 -9.36 -2.40 -6.81
C ALA A 52 -9.97 -2.41 -8.23
N GLN A 53 -10.91 -1.52 -8.53
CA GLN A 53 -11.50 -1.41 -9.86
C GLN A 53 -10.48 -0.87 -10.88
N ALA A 54 -9.68 0.11 -10.48
CA ALA A 54 -8.61 0.66 -11.30
C ALA A 54 -7.56 -0.41 -11.63
N GLN A 55 -7.13 -1.21 -10.65
CA GLN A 55 -6.19 -2.31 -10.87
C GLN A 55 -6.75 -3.35 -11.86
N SER A 56 -8.01 -3.76 -11.70
CA SER A 56 -8.66 -4.70 -12.64
C SER A 56 -8.84 -4.13 -14.05
N ALA A 57 -8.90 -2.81 -14.18
CA ALA A 57 -8.96 -2.10 -15.46
C ALA A 57 -7.56 -1.73 -16.02
N ASN A 58 -6.49 -2.19 -15.38
CA ASN A 58 -5.10 -1.87 -15.74
C ASN A 58 -4.80 -0.36 -15.75
N ILE A 59 -5.48 0.40 -14.88
CA ILE A 59 -5.24 1.82 -14.63
C ILE A 59 -4.20 1.92 -13.53
N SER A 60 -3.14 2.70 -13.73
CA SER A 60 -2.10 2.89 -12.71
C SER A 60 -2.63 3.67 -11.50
N THR A 61 -2.08 3.40 -10.31
CA THR A 61 -2.39 4.18 -9.11
C THR A 61 -2.12 5.67 -9.31
N PHE A 62 -1.05 6.02 -10.04
CA PHE A 62 -0.75 7.41 -10.41
C PHE A 62 -1.92 8.06 -11.16
N ALA A 63 -2.44 7.41 -12.20
CA ALA A 63 -3.55 7.97 -12.98
C ALA A 63 -4.84 8.10 -12.15
N LEU A 64 -5.12 7.12 -11.28
CA LEU A 64 -6.25 7.17 -10.35
C LEU A 64 -6.13 8.36 -9.38
N VAL A 65 -4.97 8.50 -8.75
CA VAL A 65 -4.69 9.55 -7.77
C VAL A 65 -4.71 10.93 -8.43
N HIS A 66 -4.07 11.07 -9.59
CA HIS A 66 -4.09 12.30 -10.37
C HIS A 66 -5.54 12.74 -10.66
N ALA A 67 -6.40 11.82 -11.11
CA ALA A 67 -7.81 12.11 -11.35
C ALA A 67 -8.59 12.49 -10.08
N ALA A 68 -8.29 11.85 -8.94
CA ALA A 68 -8.91 12.16 -7.65
C ALA A 68 -8.48 13.54 -7.12
N VAL A 69 -7.19 13.86 -7.22
CA VAL A 69 -6.59 15.12 -6.82
C VAL A 69 -7.11 16.27 -7.68
N GLU A 70 -7.23 16.08 -9.00
CA GLU A 70 -7.79 17.10 -9.90
C GLU A 70 -9.23 17.48 -9.55
N LYS A 71 -10.04 16.50 -9.12
CA LYS A 71 -11.43 16.69 -8.68
C LYS A 71 -11.55 17.19 -7.25
N SER A 72 -10.45 17.25 -6.50
CA SER A 72 -10.45 17.65 -5.10
C SER A 72 -10.33 19.17 -4.93
N PHE A 73 -10.80 19.69 -3.80
CA PHE A 73 -10.57 21.08 -3.39
C PHE A 73 -9.25 21.25 -2.61
N LEU A 74 -8.23 20.48 -2.99
CA LEU A 74 -6.91 20.57 -2.37
C LEU A 74 -6.12 21.75 -2.95
N PRO A 75 -5.21 22.34 -2.15
CA PRO A 75 -4.24 23.31 -2.64
C PRO A 75 -3.46 22.82 -3.87
N VAL A 76 -3.07 23.75 -4.74
CA VAL A 76 -2.37 23.47 -6.02
C VAL A 76 -1.09 22.65 -5.83
N VAL A 77 -0.38 22.82 -4.71
CA VAL A 77 0.84 22.04 -4.40
C VAL A 77 0.60 20.53 -4.38
N PHE A 78 -0.62 20.08 -4.09
CA PHE A 78 -0.97 18.65 -4.10
C PHE A 78 -1.25 18.10 -5.50
N LYS A 79 -1.42 18.98 -6.50
CA LYS A 79 -1.64 18.62 -7.91
C LYS A 79 -0.34 18.42 -8.68
N GLU A 80 0.81 18.76 -8.09
CA GLU A 80 2.10 18.52 -8.71
C GLU A 80 2.39 17.01 -8.81
N ASP A 81 3.00 16.57 -9.91
CA ASP A 81 3.32 15.15 -10.16
C ASP A 81 4.04 14.47 -9.00
N THR A 82 4.90 15.21 -8.31
CA THR A 82 5.66 14.74 -7.15
C THR A 82 4.76 14.47 -5.94
N SER A 83 3.77 15.33 -5.70
CA SER A 83 2.75 15.13 -4.66
C SER A 83 1.81 13.98 -5.02
N VAL A 84 1.40 13.89 -6.29
CA VAL A 84 0.58 12.80 -6.82
C VAL A 84 1.30 11.46 -6.62
N GLU A 85 2.56 11.37 -7.01
CA GLU A 85 3.41 10.18 -6.82
C GLU A 85 3.49 9.77 -5.35
N LEU A 86 3.68 10.72 -4.43
CA LEU A 86 3.70 10.41 -3.00
C LEU A 86 2.34 9.86 -2.53
N ILE A 87 1.24 10.51 -2.91
CA ILE A 87 -0.11 10.07 -2.54
C ILE A 87 -0.40 8.68 -3.13
N SER A 88 0.09 8.38 -4.34
CA SER A 88 0.01 7.04 -4.95
C SER A 88 0.73 6.00 -4.12
N ARG A 89 1.98 6.23 -3.73
CA ARG A 89 2.74 5.32 -2.87
C ARG A 89 2.07 5.12 -1.52
N MET A 90 1.51 6.19 -0.94
CA MET A 90 0.73 6.08 0.30
C MET A 90 -0.51 5.19 0.12
N ALA A 91 -1.25 5.36 -0.97
CA ALA A 91 -2.44 4.56 -1.25
C ALA A 91 -2.10 3.08 -1.45
N GLU A 92 -1.04 2.77 -2.20
CA GLU A 92 -0.52 1.41 -2.39
C GLU A 92 -0.11 0.79 -1.06
N GLN A 93 0.64 1.51 -0.25
CA GLN A 93 1.09 1.02 1.05
C GLN A 93 -0.08 0.77 2.01
N LEU A 94 -1.10 1.65 2.04
CA LEU A 94 -2.29 1.45 2.85
C LEU A 94 -3.06 0.20 2.45
N VAL A 95 -3.27 -0.02 1.14
CA VAL A 95 -3.94 -1.21 0.62
C VAL A 95 -3.15 -2.47 0.98
N SER A 96 -1.83 -2.44 0.76
CA SER A 96 -0.93 -3.55 1.09
C SER A 96 -0.99 -3.92 2.58
N LEU A 97 -0.87 -2.95 3.49
CA LEU A 97 -0.94 -3.18 4.93
C LEU A 97 -2.29 -3.80 5.35
N VAL A 98 -3.39 -3.30 4.79
CA VAL A 98 -4.72 -3.86 5.07
C VAL A 98 -4.84 -5.31 4.60
N GLN A 99 -4.30 -5.63 3.43
CA GLN A 99 -4.37 -6.98 2.86
C GLN A 99 -3.45 -7.98 3.56
N ILE A 100 -2.20 -7.62 3.82
CA ILE A 100 -1.20 -8.51 4.45
C ILE A 100 -1.61 -8.88 5.87
N TYR A 101 -2.10 -7.90 6.63
CA TYR A 101 -2.35 -8.05 8.07
C TYR A 101 -3.83 -8.21 8.42
N ASP A 102 -4.70 -8.40 7.41
CA ASP A 102 -6.16 -8.47 7.54
C ASP A 102 -6.74 -7.44 8.53
N LEU A 103 -6.36 -6.16 8.34
CA LEU A 103 -6.77 -5.08 9.24
C LEU A 103 -8.27 -4.75 9.14
N SER A 104 -8.99 -5.43 8.26
CA SER A 104 -10.42 -5.33 8.01
C SER A 104 -11.24 -5.48 9.29
N ASN A 105 -10.80 -6.33 10.22
CA ASN A 105 -11.55 -6.71 11.42
C ASN A 105 -11.12 -5.94 12.69
N HIS A 106 -10.14 -5.04 12.57
CA HIS A 106 -9.55 -4.36 13.72
C HIS A 106 -10.11 -2.94 13.88
N THR A 107 -10.54 -2.61 15.11
CA THR A 107 -10.96 -1.25 15.46
C THR A 107 -9.76 -0.32 15.57
N GLU A 108 -8.56 -0.79 15.90
CA GLU A 108 -7.35 0.04 15.97
C GLU A 108 -6.25 -0.54 15.08
N PRO A 109 -6.32 -0.34 13.75
CA PRO A 109 -5.41 -0.95 12.77
C PRO A 109 -3.93 -0.67 13.05
N VAL A 110 -3.61 0.55 13.50
CA VAL A 110 -2.22 0.90 13.82
C VAL A 110 -1.70 0.12 15.03
N LYS A 111 -2.50 -0.05 16.09
CA LYS A 111 -2.08 -0.84 17.25
C LYS A 111 -1.87 -2.30 16.89
N GLU A 112 -2.69 -2.84 15.99
CA GLU A 112 -2.51 -4.19 15.48
C GLU A 112 -1.20 -4.29 14.69
N LEU A 113 -0.95 -3.37 13.76
CA LEU A 113 0.31 -3.30 13.01
C LEU A 113 1.53 -3.17 13.93
N ASP A 114 1.45 -2.36 14.98
CA ASP A 114 2.52 -2.19 15.97
C ASP A 114 2.83 -3.49 16.71
N ARG A 115 1.82 -4.34 16.88
CA ARG A 115 1.94 -5.65 17.53
C ARG A 115 2.50 -6.71 16.59
N VAL A 116 2.01 -6.81 15.35
CA VAL A 116 2.37 -7.88 14.40
C VAL A 116 3.58 -7.56 13.55
N HIS A 117 3.82 -6.27 13.26
CA HIS A 117 4.94 -5.81 12.46
C HIS A 117 5.48 -4.46 12.98
N PRO A 118 6.20 -4.43 14.11
CA PRO A 118 6.61 -3.18 14.79
C PRO A 118 7.41 -2.18 13.92
N LYS A 119 8.00 -2.63 12.81
CA LYS A 119 8.79 -1.83 11.88
C LYS A 119 8.04 -1.39 10.62
N TRP A 120 6.72 -1.60 10.57
CA TRP A 120 5.90 -1.27 9.39
C TRP A 120 5.97 0.22 9.00
N ARG A 121 6.24 1.12 9.95
CA ARG A 121 6.38 2.56 9.69
C ARG A 121 7.60 2.90 8.85
N ASP A 122 8.64 2.08 8.89
CA ASP A 122 9.86 2.31 8.12
C ASP A 122 9.63 2.15 6.60
N SER A 123 8.63 1.36 6.21
CA SER A 123 8.22 1.21 4.81
C SER A 123 7.11 2.19 4.40
N PHE A 124 6.64 3.04 5.32
CA PHE A 124 5.62 4.03 4.98
C PHE A 124 6.29 5.24 4.30
N PRO A 125 5.75 5.76 3.18
CA PRO A 125 6.40 6.82 2.40
C PRO A 125 6.60 8.17 3.12
N VAL A 126 6.07 8.31 4.35
CA VAL A 126 6.13 9.53 5.14
C VAL A 126 6.43 9.16 6.60
N PRO A 127 7.40 9.82 7.27
CA PRO A 127 7.64 9.63 8.69
C PRO A 127 6.45 10.13 9.51
N LEU A 128 5.88 9.25 10.34
CA LEU A 128 4.65 9.47 11.11
C LEU A 128 4.84 8.98 12.56
N ASP A 129 5.78 9.61 13.23
CA ASP A 129 6.33 9.25 14.53
C ASP A 129 5.70 10.03 15.71
N ASP A 130 4.74 10.92 15.45
CA ASP A 130 3.95 11.60 16.49
C ASP A 130 2.51 11.05 16.64
N ASP A 131 1.86 11.37 17.77
CA ASP A 131 0.49 10.94 18.09
C ASP A 131 -0.53 11.40 17.02
N THR A 132 -0.25 12.52 16.34
CA THR A 132 -1.11 13.08 15.29
C THR A 132 -1.02 12.22 14.02
N GLY A 133 0.18 11.82 13.63
CA GLY A 133 0.42 10.90 12.52
C GLY A 133 -0.22 9.54 12.76
N THR A 134 -0.15 9.03 14.00
CA THR A 134 -0.82 7.79 14.40
C THR A 134 -2.35 7.90 14.29
N SER A 135 -2.95 9.03 14.69
CA SER A 135 -4.40 9.25 14.54
C SER A 135 -4.82 9.34 13.07
N PHE A 136 -4.05 10.06 12.27
CA PHE A 136 -4.27 10.18 10.83
C PHE A 136 -4.21 8.82 10.12
N LEU A 137 -3.16 8.03 10.39
CA LEU A 137 -2.99 6.68 9.87
C LEU A 137 -4.11 5.75 10.30
N ASN A 138 -4.56 5.81 11.56
CA ASN A 138 -5.71 5.05 12.00
C ASN A 138 -6.97 5.41 11.19
N GLY A 139 -7.17 6.69 10.87
CA GLY A 139 -8.25 7.13 10.00
C GLY A 139 -8.13 6.53 8.59
N LEU A 140 -6.96 6.64 7.97
CA LEU A 140 -6.73 6.12 6.62
C LEU A 140 -6.81 4.59 6.55
N LEU A 141 -6.25 3.87 7.51
CA LEU A 141 -6.31 2.42 7.57
C LEU A 141 -7.73 1.93 7.86
N ARG A 142 -8.50 2.62 8.71
CA ARG A 142 -9.93 2.30 8.90
C ARG A 142 -10.72 2.50 7.62
N THR A 143 -10.48 3.61 6.92
CA THR A 143 -11.09 3.86 5.60
C THR A 143 -10.71 2.76 4.62
N ALA A 144 -9.41 2.45 4.49
CA ALA A 144 -8.92 1.40 3.62
C ALA A 144 -9.56 0.04 3.97
N SER A 145 -9.59 -0.35 5.25
CA SER A 145 -10.28 -1.54 5.74
C SER A 145 -11.76 -1.58 5.39
N THR A 146 -12.46 -0.44 5.50
CA THR A 146 -13.91 -0.35 5.23
C THR A 146 -14.21 -0.43 3.74
N GLU A 147 -13.47 0.31 2.92
CA GLU A 147 -13.65 0.35 1.46
C GLU A 147 -13.12 -0.93 0.79
N SER A 148 -12.15 -1.61 1.42
CA SER A 148 -11.62 -2.90 0.95
C SER A 148 -12.49 -4.09 1.36
N LYS A 149 -13.22 -4.01 2.49
CA LYS A 149 -14.08 -5.08 3.03
C LYS A 149 -15.06 -5.72 2.03
N PRO A 150 -15.91 -4.94 1.32
CA PRO A 150 -16.85 -5.53 0.36
C PRO A 150 -16.19 -6.13 -0.89
N ARG A 151 -14.88 -5.89 -1.09
CA ARG A 151 -14.12 -6.36 -2.26
C ARG A 151 -13.15 -7.49 -1.94
N LEU A 152 -12.62 -7.55 -0.71
CA LEU A 152 -11.92 -8.72 -0.17
C LEU A 152 -12.85 -9.95 -0.14
N GLN A 153 -14.13 -9.76 0.21
CA GLN A 153 -15.16 -10.81 0.14
C GLN A 153 -15.58 -11.16 -1.31
N LYS A 154 -15.09 -10.43 -2.31
CA LYS A 154 -15.32 -10.67 -3.74
C LYS A 154 -14.01 -10.81 -4.51
N ASN A 155 -12.94 -11.29 -3.86
CA ASN A 155 -11.72 -11.66 -4.56
C ASN A 155 -12.01 -12.87 -5.46
N ARG A 156 -12.42 -12.58 -6.70
CA ARG A 156 -12.57 -13.54 -7.80
C ARG A 156 -11.31 -13.63 -8.67
N THR A 157 -10.25 -12.92 -8.29
CA THR A 157 -9.08 -12.71 -9.14
C THR A 157 -7.79 -12.91 -8.36
N THR A 158 -6.87 -13.66 -8.95
CA THR A 158 -5.49 -13.73 -8.48
C THR A 158 -4.82 -12.37 -8.64
N LEU A 159 -4.24 -11.85 -7.57
CA LEU A 159 -3.46 -10.62 -7.59
C LEU A 159 -2.03 -10.94 -7.16
N CYS A 160 -1.06 -10.37 -7.87
CA CYS A 160 0.34 -10.35 -7.46
C CYS A 160 0.77 -8.87 -7.39
N GLN A 161 1.13 -8.41 -6.20
CA GLN A 161 1.61 -7.05 -5.97
C GLN A 161 3.04 -7.09 -5.49
N PHE A 162 3.87 -6.23 -6.08
CA PHE A 162 5.25 -6.05 -5.66
C PHE A 162 5.34 -4.87 -4.71
N LEU A 163 6.03 -5.09 -3.60
CA LEU A 163 6.24 -4.12 -2.54
C LEU A 163 7.74 -3.86 -2.45
N TRP A 164 8.09 -2.59 -2.56
CA TRP A 164 9.44 -2.11 -2.34
C TRP A 164 9.60 -1.72 -0.88
N SER A 165 10.64 -2.23 -0.22
CA SER A 165 10.98 -1.86 1.16
C SER A 165 12.33 -1.15 1.16
N GLU A 166 12.37 0.11 1.60
CA GLU A 166 13.66 0.82 1.75
C GLU A 166 14.56 0.23 2.84
N ASN A 167 13.98 -0.54 3.76
CA ASN A 167 14.73 -1.29 4.77
C ASN A 167 15.39 -2.56 4.23
N HIS A 168 14.89 -3.08 3.11
CA HIS A 168 15.38 -4.27 2.43
C HIS A 168 15.48 -4.01 0.93
N PRO A 169 16.32 -3.05 0.48
CA PRO A 169 16.45 -2.71 -0.94
C PRO A 169 16.98 -3.88 -1.77
N GLU A 170 17.56 -4.89 -1.13
CA GLU A 170 18.00 -6.15 -1.73
C GLU A 170 16.86 -7.16 -1.96
N ALA A 171 15.66 -6.93 -1.43
CA ALA A 171 14.56 -7.88 -1.47
C ALA A 171 13.29 -7.26 -2.07
N LEU A 172 12.81 -7.87 -3.16
CA LEU A 172 11.47 -7.61 -3.69
C LEU A 172 10.46 -8.42 -2.89
N GLN A 173 9.53 -7.74 -2.22
CA GLN A 173 8.45 -8.44 -1.53
C GLN A 173 7.27 -8.61 -2.48
N SER A 174 6.70 -9.82 -2.53
CA SER A 174 5.55 -10.11 -3.37
C SER A 174 4.37 -10.56 -2.51
N LEU A 175 3.26 -9.84 -2.60
CA LEU A 175 1.98 -10.22 -2.03
C LEU A 175 1.14 -10.92 -3.09
N ILE A 176 0.88 -12.21 -2.86
CA ILE A 176 0.04 -13.02 -3.74
C ILE A 176 -1.29 -13.27 -3.04
N SER A 177 -2.36 -12.70 -3.58
CA SER A 177 -3.73 -12.97 -3.13
C SER A 177 -4.38 -13.96 -4.08
N LEU A 178 -4.94 -15.03 -3.53
CA LEU A 178 -5.69 -16.04 -4.27
C LEU A 178 -7.19 -15.88 -4.00
N PRO A 179 -8.07 -16.15 -4.99
CA PRO A 179 -9.50 -16.25 -4.76
C PRO A 179 -9.85 -17.48 -3.91
N GLU A 180 -11.05 -17.52 -3.33
CA GLU A 180 -11.56 -18.70 -2.61
C GLU A 180 -11.64 -19.94 -3.52
N GLU A 181 -11.85 -19.73 -4.82
CA GLU A 181 -11.93 -20.79 -5.83
C GLU A 181 -11.07 -20.42 -7.05
N LEU A 182 -10.21 -21.36 -7.47
CA LEU A 182 -9.40 -21.27 -8.68
C LEU A 182 -9.90 -22.30 -9.69
N SER A 183 -10.28 -21.84 -10.88
CA SER A 183 -10.69 -22.71 -11.98
C SER A 183 -9.55 -22.88 -12.97
N PHE A 184 -9.22 -24.13 -13.29
CA PHE A 184 -8.22 -24.48 -14.29
C PHE A 184 -8.86 -25.33 -15.38
N SER A 185 -8.58 -25.02 -16.65
CA SER A 185 -8.89 -25.92 -17.75
C SER A 185 -7.82 -27.01 -17.78
N ILE A 186 -8.24 -28.27 -17.65
CA ILE A 186 -7.34 -29.42 -17.70
C ILE A 186 -7.57 -30.14 -19.02
N ASP A 187 -6.49 -30.40 -19.76
CA ASP A 187 -6.56 -31.06 -21.08
C ASP A 187 -6.86 -32.56 -21.00
N SER A 188 -6.85 -33.14 -19.80
CA SER A 188 -7.12 -34.56 -19.56
C SER A 188 -7.73 -34.78 -18.18
N GLU A 189 -8.43 -35.91 -18.00
CA GLU A 189 -9.02 -36.24 -16.71
C GLU A 189 -7.90 -36.57 -15.69
N PRO A 190 -7.83 -35.85 -14.56
CA PRO A 190 -6.78 -36.06 -13.57
C PRO A 190 -6.98 -37.42 -12.87
N SER A 191 -5.88 -38.14 -12.64
CA SER A 191 -5.88 -39.43 -11.95
C SER A 191 -6.13 -39.35 -10.44
N THR A 192 -6.14 -38.13 -9.89
CA THR A 192 -6.29 -37.84 -8.46
C THR A 192 -7.04 -36.53 -8.25
N THR A 193 -7.68 -36.38 -7.09
CA THR A 193 -8.35 -35.15 -6.65
C THR A 193 -7.48 -34.27 -5.75
N ARG A 194 -6.25 -34.69 -5.48
CA ARG A 194 -5.27 -33.95 -4.67
C ARG A 194 -4.35 -33.16 -5.57
N PHE A 195 -4.42 -31.84 -5.45
CA PHE A 195 -3.55 -30.90 -6.15
C PHE A 195 -2.71 -30.13 -5.14
N GLU A 196 -1.52 -29.73 -5.57
CA GLU A 196 -0.63 -28.88 -4.77
C GLU A 196 -0.40 -27.58 -5.52
N LEU A 197 -0.52 -26.47 -4.79
CA LEU A 197 -0.18 -25.16 -5.32
C LEU A 197 1.26 -24.85 -4.95
N ALA A 198 2.03 -24.32 -5.91
CA ALA A 198 3.38 -23.83 -5.70
C ALA A 198 3.58 -22.54 -6.51
N ILE A 199 4.41 -21.66 -5.96
CA ILE A 199 4.80 -20.38 -6.55
C ILE A 199 6.22 -20.56 -7.07
N TYR A 200 6.44 -20.16 -8.32
CA TYR A 200 7.73 -20.26 -9.00
C TYR A 200 8.23 -18.89 -9.43
N GLU A 201 9.54 -18.70 -9.34
CA GLU A 201 10.28 -17.58 -9.91
C GLU A 201 11.41 -18.13 -10.79
N ASP A 202 11.42 -17.76 -12.07
CA ASP A 202 12.41 -18.24 -13.05
C ASP A 202 12.63 -19.76 -13.05
N GLY A 203 11.52 -20.52 -12.94
CA GLY A 203 11.55 -21.98 -12.89
C GLY A 203 11.98 -22.59 -11.56
N ASN A 204 12.36 -21.78 -10.57
CA ASN A 204 12.66 -22.24 -9.21
C ASN A 204 11.44 -22.10 -8.31
N GLU A 205 11.13 -23.12 -7.51
CA GLU A 205 10.06 -23.05 -6.52
C GLU A 205 10.48 -22.13 -5.37
N ILE A 206 9.68 -21.09 -5.13
CA ILE A 206 9.93 -20.12 -4.06
C ILE A 206 9.00 -20.28 -2.86
N ALA A 207 7.81 -20.87 -3.05
CA ALA A 207 6.89 -21.15 -1.95
C ALA A 207 5.87 -22.25 -2.32
N ARG A 208 5.40 -22.98 -1.29
CA ARG A 208 4.34 -24.00 -1.42
C ARG A 208 3.21 -23.75 -0.40
N PRO A 209 2.12 -23.08 -0.81
CA PRO A 209 1.00 -22.75 0.09
C PRO A 209 0.24 -23.96 0.66
N GLY A 210 0.40 -25.16 0.08
CA GLY A 210 -0.17 -26.41 0.59
C GLY A 210 -1.10 -27.12 -0.41
N GLY A 211 -1.73 -28.20 0.06
CA GLY A 211 -2.65 -29.01 -0.75
C GLY A 211 -4.05 -28.43 -0.83
N LEU A 212 -4.63 -28.39 -2.02
CA LEU A 212 -5.98 -27.87 -2.28
C LEU A 212 -6.93 -29.03 -2.63
N PRO A 213 -8.12 -29.10 -2.00
CA PRO A 213 -9.14 -30.07 -2.37
C PRO A 213 -9.82 -29.66 -3.68
N MET A 214 -9.91 -30.59 -4.65
CA MET A 214 -10.72 -30.39 -5.85
C MET A 214 -12.21 -30.53 -5.51
N GLN A 215 -13.02 -29.52 -5.87
CA GLN A 215 -14.47 -29.65 -5.96
C GLN A 215 -14.84 -29.94 -7.43
N ARG A 216 -15.72 -30.92 -7.64
CA ARG A 216 -16.21 -31.33 -8.98
C ARG A 216 -17.48 -30.59 -9.33
#